data_AF-A0A957M724-F1
#
_entry.id   AF-A0A957M724-F1
#
_cell.length_a   1.000
_cell.length_b   1.000
_cell.length_c   1.000
_cell.angle_alpha   90.00
_cell.angle_beta   90.00
_cell.angle_gamma   90.00
#
_symmetry.space_group_name_H-M   'P 1'
#
loop_
_entity.id
_entity.type
_entity.pdbx_description
1 polymer ?
#
loop_
_entity_poly.entity_id
_entity_poly.type
_entity_poly.pdbx_seq_one_letter_code
_entity_poly.pdbx_strand_id
1 'polypeptide(L)'
;MSAITSDLHMHSTHSLDGNNSIAELCEQAVTLGLTHIAVTDHVEWPPNGHHQRPDFDRYFDEIAAARARFAGQGLTVLSGLELGNPHEHRAEAEDL
;
A
#
# COMPACT_ATOMS: atom_id res chain seq x y z
N MET A 1 1.53 -26.82 11.30
CA MET A 1 0.68 -25.83 10.60
C MET A 1 1.60 -24.89 9.87
N SER A 2 1.29 -24.53 8.61
CA SER A 2 2.07 -23.52 7.89
C SER A 2 1.74 -22.14 8.49
N ALA A 3 2.75 -21.30 8.74
CA ALA A 3 2.53 -19.96 9.27
C ALA A 3 2.02 -19.03 8.16
N ILE A 4 1.12 -18.11 8.49
CA ILE A 4 0.82 -16.96 7.63
C ILE A 4 2.06 -16.07 7.64
N THR A 5 2.58 -15.76 6.46
CA THR A 5 3.85 -15.05 6.30
C THR A 5 3.72 -13.78 5.45
N SER A 6 2.51 -13.45 5.01
CA SER A 6 2.28 -12.32 4.12
C SER A 6 0.94 -11.66 4.36
N ASP A 7 0.91 -10.34 4.16
CA ASP A 7 -0.31 -9.54 4.03
C ASP A 7 -0.16 -8.63 2.81
N LEU A 8 -1.01 -8.81 1.80
CA LEU A 8 -0.88 -8.14 0.50
C LEU A 8 -1.99 -7.13 0.23
N HIS A 9 -2.76 -6.76 1.27
CA HIS A 9 -3.84 -5.79 1.16
C HIS A 9 -3.87 -4.93 2.42
N MET A 10 -3.19 -3.78 2.38
CA MET A 10 -3.14 -2.85 3.51
C MET A 10 -3.12 -1.40 3.05
N HIS A 11 -3.68 -0.55 3.91
CA HIS A 11 -3.83 0.88 3.68
C HIS A 11 -2.88 1.63 4.59
N SER A 12 -2.18 2.61 4.01
CA SER A 12 -1.36 3.56 4.73
C SER A 12 -2.07 4.91 4.86
N THR A 13 -1.41 5.90 5.47
CA THR A 13 -1.90 7.29 5.51
C THR A 13 -2.03 7.96 4.13
N HIS A 14 -1.68 7.27 3.03
CA HIS A 14 -1.97 7.71 1.66
C HIS A 14 -3.42 7.38 1.23
N SER A 15 -4.11 6.50 1.96
CA SER A 15 -5.57 6.31 1.87
C SER A 15 -6.28 7.21 2.88
N LEU A 16 -7.48 7.70 2.55
CA LEU A 16 -8.26 8.57 3.45
C LEU A 16 -8.72 7.86 4.73
N ASP A 17 -8.89 6.55 4.68
CA ASP A 17 -9.30 5.69 5.80
C ASP A 17 -8.13 4.91 6.41
N GLY A 18 -6.92 5.09 5.88
CA GLY A 18 -5.71 4.50 6.43
C GLY A 18 -5.14 5.33 7.58
N ASN A 19 -4.72 4.64 8.64
CA ASN A 19 -4.33 5.27 9.91
C ASN A 19 -2.86 5.08 10.28
N ASN A 20 -2.09 4.34 9.48
CA ASN A 20 -0.70 4.02 9.78
C ASN A 20 0.21 4.42 8.61
N SER A 21 1.37 4.98 8.92
CA SER A 21 2.41 5.21 7.92
C SER A 21 2.95 3.89 7.38
N ILE A 22 3.56 3.92 6.19
CA ILE A 22 4.22 2.75 5.59
C ILE A 22 5.28 2.17 6.54
N ALA A 23 6.00 3.03 7.28
CA ALA A 23 6.99 2.60 8.26
C ALA A 23 6.35 1.83 9.43
N GLU A 24 5.25 2.31 9.99
CA GLU A 24 4.53 1.63 11.08
C GLU A 24 3.96 0.28 10.63
N LEU A 25 3.44 0.19 9.40
CA LEU A 25 3.01 -1.08 8.81
C LEU A 25 4.17 -2.09 8.74
N CYS A 26 5.36 -1.65 8.31
CA CYS A 26 6.55 -2.49 8.26
C CYS A 26 7.04 -2.93 9.65
N GLU A 27 7.05 -2.03 10.64
CA GLU A 27 7.45 -2.35 12.02
C GLU A 27 6.56 -3.45 12.61
N GLN A 28 5.25 -3.33 12.39
CA GLN A 28 4.29 -4.33 12.83
C GLN A 28 4.45 -5.65 12.09
N ALA A 29 4.70 -5.61 10.78
CA ALA A 29 4.94 -6.80 9.97
C ALA A 29 6.14 -7.62 10.46
N VAL A 30 7.27 -6.95 10.75
CA VAL A 30 8.46 -7.61 11.34
C VAL A 30 8.12 -8.21 12.70
N THR A 31 7.40 -7.48 13.55
CA THR A 31 6.98 -7.95 14.89
C THR A 31 6.13 -9.22 14.81
N LEU A 32 5.26 -9.31 13.82
CA LEU A 32 4.40 -10.47 13.58
C LEU A 32 5.10 -11.63 12.85
N GLY A 33 6.36 -11.45 12.43
CA GLY A 33 7.11 -12.44 11.67
C GLY A 33 6.65 -12.58 10.22
N LEU A 34 5.99 -11.56 9.67
CA LEU A 34 5.69 -11.51 8.24
C LEU A 34 6.97 -11.29 7.44
N THR A 35 7.02 -11.93 6.28
CA THR A 35 8.15 -11.86 5.35
C THR A 35 7.84 -11.01 4.13
N HIS A 36 6.56 -10.78 3.83
CA HIS A 36 6.11 -10.01 2.68
C HIS A 36 4.91 -9.16 3.06
N ILE A 37 4.96 -7.87 2.69
CA ILE A 37 3.79 -7.01 2.75
C ILE A 37 3.60 -6.24 1.44
N ALA A 38 2.37 -5.85 1.10
CA ALA A 38 2.11 -4.93 0.00
C ALA A 38 1.23 -3.78 0.45
N VAL A 39 1.73 -2.55 0.32
CA VAL A 39 0.91 -1.36 0.55
C VAL A 39 0.03 -1.13 -0.68
N THR A 40 -1.28 -1.16 -0.51
CA THR A 40 -2.30 -1.12 -1.58
C THR A 40 -3.30 -0.02 -1.28
N ASP A 41 -2.83 1.22 -1.23
CA ASP A 41 -3.68 2.36 -0.95
C ASP A 41 -4.78 2.55 -2.01
N HIS A 42 -5.88 3.17 -1.60
CA HIS A 42 -7.07 3.34 -2.43
C HIS A 42 -6.84 4.27 -3.62
N VAL A 43 -7.34 3.84 -4.78
CA VAL A 43 -7.68 4.72 -5.90
C VAL A 43 -9.17 4.58 -6.16
N GLU A 44 -9.91 5.67 -5.98
CA GLU A 44 -11.37 5.67 -6.09
C GLU A 44 -11.87 6.78 -7.00
N TRP A 45 -12.96 6.49 -7.72
CA TRP A 45 -13.63 7.41 -8.64
C TRP A 45 -15.12 7.56 -8.30
N PRO A 46 -15.47 8.14 -7.15
CA PRO A 46 -16.87 8.26 -6.74
C PRO A 46 -17.66 9.17 -7.70
N PRO A 47 -18.89 8.81 -8.09
CA PRO A 47 -19.66 9.54 -9.11
C PRO A 47 -20.00 10.99 -8.74
N ASN A 48 -19.98 11.33 -7.44
CA ASN A 48 -20.30 12.66 -6.92
C ASN A 48 -19.23 13.15 -5.93
N GLY A 49 -17.99 12.70 -6.06
CA GLY A 49 -16.90 13.06 -5.17
C GLY A 49 -15.62 13.39 -5.91
N HIS A 50 -14.58 13.69 -5.15
CA HIS A 50 -13.24 13.84 -5.70
C HIS A 50 -12.63 12.46 -5.93
N HIS A 51 -11.98 12.28 -7.09
CA HIS A 51 -11.11 11.13 -7.30
C HIS A 51 -10.05 11.10 -6.21
N GLN A 52 -9.83 9.92 -5.65
CA GLN A 52 -8.86 9.70 -4.61
C GLN A 52 -7.73 8.88 -5.20
N ARG A 53 -6.49 9.28 -4.92
CA ARG A 53 -5.29 8.51 -5.20
C ARG A 53 -4.17 8.98 -4.28
N PRO A 54 -3.16 8.15 -4.02
CA PRO A 54 -1.96 8.58 -3.34
C PRO A 54 -1.28 9.77 -4.04
N ASP A 55 -0.57 10.58 -3.27
CA ASP A 55 0.51 11.40 -3.82
C ASP A 55 1.64 10.44 -4.20
N PHE A 56 1.75 10.09 -5.48
CA PHE A 56 2.66 9.03 -5.92
C PHE A 56 4.13 9.34 -5.65
N ASP A 57 4.55 10.59 -5.80
CA ASP A 57 5.94 10.97 -5.53
C ASP A 57 6.27 10.69 -4.06
N ARG A 58 5.41 11.19 -3.16
CA ARG A 58 5.57 10.96 -1.72
C ARG A 58 5.43 9.47 -1.34
N TYR A 59 4.47 8.77 -1.94
CA TYR A 59 4.24 7.34 -1.71
C TYR A 59 5.48 6.52 -2.08
N PHE A 60 6.07 6.75 -3.27
CA PHE A 60 7.25 6.02 -3.70
C PHE A 60 8.50 6.38 -2.90
N ASP A 61 8.65 7.65 -2.48
CA ASP A 61 9.71 8.05 -1.56
C ASP A 61 9.61 7.31 -0.21
N GLU A 62 8.41 7.21 0.37
CA GLU A 62 8.19 6.49 1.62
C GLU A 62 8.38 4.96 1.46
N ILE A 63 7.94 4.36 0.34
CA ILE A 63 8.23 2.95 0.01
C ILE A 63 9.74 2.71 -0.10
N ALA A 64 10.47 3.59 -0.80
CA ALA A 64 11.91 3.46 -0.95
C ALA A 64 12.64 3.57 0.40
N ALA A 65 12.24 4.53 1.24
CA ALA A 65 12.75 4.68 2.59
C ALA A 65 12.46 3.44 3.46
N ALA A 66 11.26 2.88 3.38
CA ALA A 66 10.90 1.66 4.09
C ALA A 66 11.74 0.46 3.61
N ARG A 67 11.85 0.24 2.30
CA ARG A 67 12.70 -0.82 1.74
C ARG A 67 14.15 -0.72 2.23
N ALA A 68 14.71 0.49 2.29
CA ALA A 68 16.05 0.71 2.81
C ALA A 68 16.12 0.43 4.33
N ARG A 69 15.15 0.90 5.11
CA ARG A 69 15.11 0.77 6.57
C ARG A 69 14.96 -0.69 7.04
N PHE A 70 14.16 -1.48 6.34
CA PHE A 70 13.88 -2.88 6.69
C PHE A 70 14.72 -3.89 5.90
N ALA A 71 15.66 -3.40 5.07
CA ALA A 71 16.63 -4.25 4.40
C ALA A 71 17.40 -5.12 5.41
N GLY A 72 17.53 -6.41 5.11
CA GLY A 72 18.22 -7.36 5.99
C GLY A 72 17.40 -7.87 7.18
N GLN A 73 16.16 -7.38 7.38
CA GLN A 73 15.26 -7.87 8.44
C GLN A 73 14.34 -9.01 7.97
N GLY A 74 14.53 -9.50 6.74
CA GLY A 74 13.70 -10.57 6.17
C GLY A 74 12.31 -10.12 5.70
N LEU A 75 12.04 -8.81 5.69
CA LEU A 75 10.80 -8.23 5.17
C LEU A 75 10.98 -7.73 3.73
N THR A 76 10.13 -8.20 2.83
CA THR A 76 9.97 -7.66 1.48
C THR A 76 8.78 -6.71 1.45
N VAL A 77 9.00 -5.45 1.06
CA VAL A 77 7.95 -4.44 0.94
C VAL A 77 7.58 -4.22 -0.52
N LEU A 78 6.38 -4.64 -0.88
CA LEU A 78 5.77 -4.45 -2.19
C LEU A 78 4.91 -3.18 -2.19
N SER A 79 4.71 -2.63 -3.38
CA SER A 79 3.88 -1.45 -3.62
C SER A 79 2.85 -1.78 -4.70
N GLY A 80 1.59 -1.44 -4.45
CA GLY A 80 0.47 -1.64 -5.36
C GLY A 80 -0.64 -0.62 -5.09
N LEU A 81 -1.78 -0.79 -5.75
CA LEU A 81 -2.96 0.06 -5.60
C LEU A 81 -4.20 -0.81 -5.48
N GLU A 82 -5.13 -0.41 -4.62
CA GLU A 82 -6.49 -0.96 -4.64
C GLU A 82 -7.37 -0.06 -5.50
N LEU A 83 -7.71 -0.54 -6.71
CA LEU A 83 -8.57 0.20 -7.63
C LEU A 83 -10.05 -0.06 -7.35
N GLY A 84 -10.81 0.98 -7.04
CA GLY A 84 -12.26 0.91 -6.87
C GLY A 84 -12.99 0.81 -8.21
N ASN A 85 -13.61 -0.33 -8.51
CA ASN A 85 -14.42 -0.57 -9.73
C ASN A 85 -13.75 -0.11 -11.05
N PRO A 86 -12.51 -0.52 -11.37
CA PRO A 86 -11.78 -0.05 -12.57
C PRO A 86 -12.45 -0.42 -13.89
N HIS A 87 -13.39 -1.36 -13.90
CA HIS A 87 -14.19 -1.72 -15.07
C HIS A 87 -15.17 -0.61 -15.49
N GLU A 88 -15.56 0.27 -14.55
CA GLU A 88 -16.38 1.46 -14.80
C GLU A 88 -15.52 2.69 -15.14
N HIS A 89 -14.22 2.64 -14.80
CA HIS A 89 -13.25 3.75 -14.91
C HIS A 89 -12.00 3.34 -15.68
N ARG A 90 -12.19 2.71 -16.84
CA ARG A 90 -11.09 2.13 -17.62
C ARG A 90 -10.04 3.18 -18.02
N ALA A 91 -10.48 4.34 -18.50
CA ALA A 91 -9.57 5.36 -19.01
C ALA A 91 -8.71 5.93 -17.87
N GLU A 92 -9.31 6.16 -16.71
CA GLU A 92 -8.62 6.65 -15.52
C GLU A 92 -7.67 5.60 -14.95
N ALA A 93 -8.06 4.32 -14.95
CA ALA A 93 -7.20 3.23 -14.49
C ALA A 93 -6.00 2.98 -15.41
N GLU A 94 -6.14 3.21 -16.73
CA GLU A 94 -5.06 3.08 -17.72
C GLU A 94 -4.07 4.28 -17.69
N ASP A 95 -4.43 5.39 -17.05
CA ASP A 95 -3.60 6.61 -16.90
C ASP A 95 -2.78 6.63 -15.59
N LEU A 96 -2.97 5.66 -14.69
CA LEU A 96 -2.17 5.47 -13.47
C LEU A 96 -0.77 4.94 -13.78
#